data_AF-A0A7J9DL00-F1
#
_entry.id   AF-A0A7J9DL00-F1
#
_cell.length_a   1.000
_cell.length_b   1.000
_cell.length_c   1.000
_cell.angle_alpha   90.00
_cell.angle_beta   90.00
_cell.angle_gamma   90.00
#
_symmetry.space_group_name_H-M   'P 1'
#
loop_
_entity.id
_entity.type
_entity.pdbx_description
1 polymer ?
#
loop_
_entity_poly.entity_id
_entity_poly.type
_entity_poly.pdbx_seq_one_letter_code
_entity_poly.pdbx_strand_id
1 'polypeptide(L)'
;MDRGFKEELRELMKATNQTTPPQVFIKGRYIGGAEQVMKIVDEGWFGDLINGLPKKKAGEVCDGCGDVKFLPCFRCNGSCKMAAAEEEGRRTVVVRCTDCNENGLVLCPLCS
;
A
#
# COMPACT_ATOMS: atom_id res chain seq x y z
N MET A 1 7.48 0.74 -3.08
CA MET A 1 6.46 0.01 -2.29
C MET A 1 6.78 0.23 -0.83
N ASP A 2 5.77 0.63 -0.08
CA ASP A 2 5.77 0.82 1.37
C ASP A 2 6.40 -0.36 2.12
N ARG A 3 7.26 -0.09 3.09
CA ARG A 3 7.95 -1.12 3.87
C ARG A 3 6.98 -1.96 4.71
N GLY A 4 5.93 -1.35 5.26
CA GLY A 4 4.90 -2.07 6.02
C GLY A 4 4.23 -3.14 5.17
N PHE A 5 3.79 -2.79 3.97
CA PHE A 5 3.20 -3.77 3.03
C PHE A 5 4.18 -4.86 2.59
N LYS A 6 5.47 -4.55 2.42
CA LYS A 6 6.49 -5.57 2.12
C LYS A 6 6.66 -6.56 3.27
N GLU A 7 6.69 -6.06 4.50
CA GLU A 7 6.83 -6.89 5.70
C GLU A 7 5.58 -7.76 5.91
N GLU A 8 4.38 -7.19 5.76
CA GLU A 8 3.12 -7.94 5.80
C GLU A 8 3.07 -9.05 4.74
N LEU A 9 3.44 -8.75 3.49
CA LEU A 9 3.48 -9.77 2.44
C LEU A 9 4.49 -10.87 2.77
N ARG A 10 5.67 -10.51 3.28
CA ARG A 10 6.69 -11.47 3.70
C ARG A 10 6.18 -12.39 4.81
N GLU A 11 5.45 -11.83 5.78
CA GLU A 11 4.83 -12.58 6.87
C GLU A 11 3.79 -13.57 6.36
N LEU A 12 2.88 -13.13 5.49
CA LEU A 12 1.87 -14.00 4.88
C LEU A 12 2.49 -15.13 4.02
N MET A 13 3.62 -14.86 3.37
CA MET A 13 4.28 -15.78 2.43
C MET A 13 5.45 -16.57 3.04
N LYS A 14 5.60 -16.57 4.38
CA LYS A 14 6.68 -17.28 5.08
C LYS A 14 6.84 -18.74 4.68
N ALA A 15 5.74 -19.44 4.38
CA ALA A 15 5.76 -20.86 4.05
C ALA A 15 6.26 -21.15 2.62
N THR A 16 6.01 -20.25 1.68
CA THR A 16 6.31 -20.46 0.25
C THR A 16 7.56 -19.70 -0.22
N ASN A 17 8.03 -18.71 0.55
CA ASN A 17 9.05 -17.74 0.17
C ASN A 17 8.73 -16.96 -1.12
N GLN A 18 7.49 -17.00 -1.61
CA GLN A 18 7.04 -16.29 -2.81
C GLN A 18 6.59 -14.87 -2.45
N THR A 19 7.57 -13.96 -2.32
CA THR A 19 7.32 -12.58 -1.90
C THR A 19 7.30 -11.57 -3.05
N THR A 20 7.50 -12.03 -4.30
CA THR A 20 7.54 -11.15 -5.48
C THR A 20 6.11 -10.82 -5.92
N PRO A 21 5.70 -9.54 -5.95
CA PRO A 21 4.36 -9.16 -6.41
C PRO A 21 4.12 -9.49 -7.91
N PRO A 22 2.85 -9.69 -8.32
CA PRO A 22 1.65 -9.70 -7.49
C PRO A 22 1.52 -11.01 -6.70
N GLN A 23 0.97 -10.91 -5.49
CA GLN A 23 0.54 -12.04 -4.66
C GLN A 23 -0.91 -11.75 -4.26
N VAL A 24 -1.87 -12.47 -4.86
CA VAL A 24 -3.28 -12.11 -4.81
C VAL A 24 -3.99 -12.87 -3.70
N PHE A 25 -4.76 -12.13 -2.90
CA PHE A 25 -5.62 -12.65 -1.87
C PHE A 25 -7.05 -12.18 -2.11
N ILE A 26 -8.01 -13.09 -2.05
CA ILE A 26 -9.44 -12.78 -2.19
C ILE A 26 -10.16 -13.28 -0.93
N LYS A 27 -10.89 -12.40 -0.26
CA LYS A 27 -11.63 -12.71 0.98
C LYS A 27 -10.74 -13.37 2.05
N GLY A 28 -9.49 -12.91 2.16
CA GLY A 28 -8.50 -13.42 3.12
C GLY A 28 -7.82 -14.74 2.73
N ARG A 29 -8.10 -15.31 1.55
CA ARG A 29 -7.48 -16.55 1.06
C ARG A 29 -6.45 -16.25 -0.02
N TYR A 30 -5.30 -16.90 0.04
CA TYR A 30 -4.27 -16.81 -1.00
C TYR A 30 -4.72 -17.54 -2.27
N ILE A 31 -4.64 -16.84 -3.40
CA ILE A 31 -5.06 -17.34 -4.72
C ILE A 31 -3.85 -17.73 -5.57
N GLY A 32 -2.77 -16.96 -5.49
CA GLY A 32 -1.54 -17.20 -6.23
C GLY A 32 -0.85 -15.94 -6.71
N GLY A 33 0.25 -16.13 -7.43
CA GLY A 33 0.93 -15.08 -8.19
C GLY A 33 0.29 -14.86 -9.56
N ALA A 34 0.98 -14.08 -10.41
CA ALA A 34 0.49 -13.70 -11.73
C ALA A 34 0.06 -14.92 -12.57
N GLU A 35 0.91 -15.94 -12.67
CA GLU A 35 0.67 -17.15 -13.47
C GLU A 35 -0.58 -17.92 -13.00
N GLN A 36 -0.73 -18.14 -11.69
CA GLN A 36 -1.88 -18.85 -11.15
C GLN A 36 -3.18 -18.06 -11.35
N VAL A 37 -3.14 -16.74 -11.17
CA VAL A 37 -4.31 -15.88 -11.39
C VAL A 37 -4.73 -15.87 -12.85
N MET A 38 -3.78 -15.78 -13.79
CA MET A 38 -4.07 -15.84 -15.23
C MET A 38 -4.72 -17.17 -15.62
N LYS A 39 -4.21 -18.29 -15.11
CA LYS A 39 -4.83 -19.60 -15.33
C LYS A 39 -6.29 -19.65 -14.86
N ILE A 40 -6.59 -19.09 -13.69
CA ILE A 40 -7.96 -19.03 -13.14
C ILE A 40 -8.88 -18.16 -14.02
N VAL A 41 -8.35 -17.08 -14.59
CA VAL A 41 -9.08 -16.22 -15.54
C VAL A 41 -9.39 -16.99 -16.82
N ASP A 42 -8.39 -17.68 -17.39
CA ASP A 42 -8.53 -18.45 -18.63
C ASP A 42 -9.51 -19.61 -18.48
N GLU A 43 -9.57 -20.24 -17.31
CA GLU A 43 -10.53 -21.29 -16.98
C GLU A 43 -11.95 -20.76 -16.66
N GLY A 44 -12.13 -19.44 -16.56
CA GLY A 44 -13.43 -18.80 -16.35
C GLY A 44 -13.90 -18.70 -14.90
N TRP A 45 -13.10 -19.13 -13.92
CA TRP A 45 -13.49 -19.18 -12.50
C TRP A 45 -13.30 -17.87 -11.74
N PHE A 46 -12.60 -16.89 -12.32
CA PHE A 46 -12.26 -15.66 -11.60
C PHE A 46 -13.50 -14.86 -11.17
N GLY A 47 -14.56 -14.86 -11.99
CA GLY A 47 -15.82 -14.18 -11.69
C GLY A 47 -16.47 -14.68 -10.40
N ASP A 48 -16.45 -16.00 -10.17
CA ASP A 48 -17.01 -16.61 -8.97
C ASP A 48 -16.20 -16.25 -7.71
N LEU A 49 -14.88 -16.16 -7.83
CA LEU A 49 -14.01 -15.76 -6.71
C LEU A 49 -14.32 -14.33 -6.23
N ILE A 50 -14.46 -13.39 -7.16
CA ILE A 50 -14.71 -11.97 -6.87
C ILE A 50 -16.19 -11.67 -6.61
N ASN A 51 -17.08 -12.65 -6.76
CA ASN A 51 -18.50 -12.46 -6.51
C ASN A 51 -18.76 -11.99 -5.06
N GLY A 52 -19.63 -10.99 -4.89
CA GLY A 52 -19.94 -10.40 -3.59
C GLY A 52 -18.92 -9.39 -3.06
N LEU A 53 -17.82 -9.11 -3.78
CA LEU A 53 -16.95 -7.98 -3.43
C LEU A 53 -17.63 -6.63 -3.77
N PRO A 54 -17.34 -5.55 -3.01
CA PRO A 54 -17.80 -4.21 -3.35
C PRO A 54 -17.41 -3.83 -4.79
N LYS A 55 -18.37 -3.31 -5.54
CA LYS A 55 -18.17 -2.86 -6.93
C LYS A 55 -18.15 -1.34 -6.96
N LYS A 56 -17.19 -0.76 -7.68
CA LYS A 56 -17.20 0.66 -8.07
C LYS A 56 -17.74 0.80 -9.48
N LYS A 57 -18.35 1.95 -9.80
CA LYS A 57 -18.75 2.25 -11.18
C LYS A 57 -17.48 2.42 -12.03
N ALA A 58 -17.56 2.05 -13.30
CA ALA A 58 -16.44 2.27 -14.22
C ALA A 58 -16.12 3.78 -14.30
N GLY A 59 -14.84 4.14 -14.13
CA GLY A 59 -14.37 5.52 -14.12
C GLY A 59 -14.56 6.27 -12.78
N GLU A 60 -15.22 5.66 -11.79
CA GLU A 60 -15.31 6.23 -10.45
C GLU A 60 -13.99 6.05 -9.72
N VAL A 61 -13.38 7.16 -9.32
CA VAL A 61 -12.13 7.20 -8.56
C VAL A 61 -12.34 7.94 -7.24
N CYS A 62 -11.46 7.75 -6.26
CA CYS A 62 -11.50 8.56 -5.05
C CYS A 62 -11.21 10.03 -5.37
N ASP A 63 -12.11 10.94 -4.98
CA ASP A 63 -11.94 12.39 -5.17
C ASP A 63 -10.67 12.96 -4.49
N GLY A 64 -10.16 12.29 -3.46
CA GLY A 64 -8.97 12.72 -2.74
C GLY A 64 -7.65 12.28 -3.37
N CYS A 65 -7.58 11.08 -3.96
CA CYS A 65 -6.31 10.53 -4.45
C CYS A 65 -6.35 9.95 -5.86
N GLY A 66 -7.46 10.03 -6.59
CA GLY A 66 -7.58 9.41 -7.91
C GLY A 66 -7.34 7.90 -7.89
N ASP A 67 -7.63 7.24 -6.77
CA ASP A 67 -7.37 5.81 -6.49
C ASP A 67 -5.89 5.36 -6.49
N VAL A 68 -4.92 6.28 -6.45
CA VAL A 68 -3.50 5.92 -6.26
C VAL A 68 -3.16 5.50 -4.81
N LYS A 69 -4.13 5.66 -3.88
CA LYS A 69 -4.11 5.29 -2.45
C LYS A 69 -3.09 5.98 -1.55
N PHE A 70 -1.99 6.48 -2.11
CA PHE A 70 -0.96 7.20 -1.39
C PHE A 70 -0.92 8.68 -1.79
N LEU A 71 -0.79 9.55 -0.80
CA LEU A 71 -0.62 10.99 -0.98
C LEU A 71 0.72 11.43 -0.38
N PRO A 72 1.35 12.51 -0.89
CA PRO A 72 2.46 13.16 -0.19
C PRO A 72 2.07 13.49 1.25
N CYS A 73 2.99 13.24 2.18
CA CYS A 73 2.77 13.53 3.59
C CYS A 73 2.56 15.03 3.81
N PHE A 74 1.42 15.38 4.43
CA PHE A 74 1.06 16.77 4.70
C PHE A 74 1.95 17.45 5.74
N ARG A 75 2.66 16.67 6.58
CA ARG A 75 3.54 17.22 7.62
C ARG A 75 4.93 17.56 7.12
N CYS A 76 5.51 16.70 6.28
CA CYS A 76 6.85 16.91 5.72
C CYS A 76 6.85 17.29 4.23
N ASN A 77 5.68 17.50 3.63
CA ASN A 77 5.48 17.77 2.20
C ASN A 77 6.17 16.72 1.30
N GLY A 78 6.13 15.45 1.71
CA GLY A 78 6.79 14.35 0.98
C GLY A 78 8.31 14.24 1.13
N SER A 79 8.96 15.14 1.88
CA SER A 79 10.43 15.16 1.99
C SER A 79 11.03 14.13 2.96
N CYS A 80 10.20 13.50 3.79
CA CYS A 80 10.60 12.69 4.95
C CYS A 80 11.41 13.45 6.03
N LYS A 81 11.52 14.77 5.94
CA LYS A 81 12.41 15.57 6.80
C LYS A 81 11.64 16.64 7.56
N MET A 82 11.99 16.84 8.82
CA MET A 82 11.45 17.89 9.69
C MET A 82 12.60 18.60 10.39
N ALA A 83 12.52 19.92 10.51
CA ALA A 83 13.44 20.70 11.33
C ALA A 83 13.01 20.62 12.80
N ALA A 84 13.94 20.29 13.69
CA ALA A 84 13.75 20.31 15.13
C ALA A 84 14.85 21.14 15.81
N ALA A 85 14.48 21.88 16.85
CA ALA A 85 15.45 22.61 17.67
C ALA A 85 16.10 21.66 18.68
N GLU A 86 17.43 21.73 18.82
CA GLU A 86 18.11 21.09 19.96
C GLU A 86 17.74 21.83 21.26
N GLU A 87 17.56 21.08 22.35
CA GLU A 87 17.14 21.62 23.66
C GLU A 87 18.12 22.66 24.25
N GLU A 88 19.38 22.69 23.78
CA GLU A 88 20.40 23.68 24.18
C GLU A 88 20.56 24.87 23.19
N GLY A 89 19.62 25.05 22.26
CA GLY A 89 19.23 26.38 21.80
C GLY A 89 20.08 27.08 20.74
N ARG A 90 20.94 26.41 19.97
CA ARG A 90 21.67 27.06 18.84
C ARG A 90 21.78 26.29 17.53
N ARG A 91 21.32 25.04 17.45
CA ARG A 91 21.39 24.25 16.20
C ARG A 91 20.02 23.69 15.84
N THR A 92 19.69 23.78 14.56
CA THR A 92 18.54 23.09 13.97
C THR A 92 19.03 21.74 13.46
N VAL A 93 18.42 20.65 13.94
CA VAL A 93 18.69 19.31 13.44
C VAL A 93 17.57 18.87 12.50
N VAL A 94 17.91 18.07 11.51
CA VAL A 94 16.92 17.45 10.61
C VAL A 94 16.60 16.07 11.13
N VAL A 95 15.38 15.90 11.60
CA VAL A 95 14.85 14.60 12.03
C VAL A 95 13.95 14.01 10.95
N ARG A 96 13.75 12.69 10.98
CA ARG A 96 12.84 12.02 10.08
C ARG A 96 11.39 12.27 10.51
N CYS A 97 10.50 12.51 9.55
CA CYS A 97 9.07 12.58 9.81
C CYS A 97 8.53 11.23 10.33
N THR A 98 7.76 11.25 11.41
CA THR A 98 7.15 10.06 12.04
C THR A 98 5.80 9.67 11.44
N ASP A 99 5.21 10.55 10.63
CA ASP A 99 3.81 10.43 10.20
C ASP A 99 3.69 9.82 8.80
N CYS A 100 4.80 9.53 8.13
CA CYS A 100 4.82 8.98 6.78
C CYS A 100 5.77 7.79 6.65
N ASN A 101 5.58 7.02 5.58
CA ASN A 101 6.49 5.92 5.26
C ASN A 101 7.86 6.42 4.74
N GLU A 102 8.71 5.48 4.34
CA GLU A 102 10.06 5.79 3.84
C GLU A 102 10.12 6.59 2.55
N ASN A 103 9.01 6.72 1.84
CA ASN A 103 8.90 7.46 0.59
C ASN A 103 8.22 8.83 0.78
N GLY A 104 7.90 9.22 2.03
CA GLY A 104 7.25 10.50 2.31
C GLY A 104 5.76 10.46 2.03
N LEU A 105 5.16 9.26 2.00
CA LEU A 105 3.77 9.07 1.62
C LEU A 105 2.92 8.66 2.83
N VAL A 106 1.65 9.05 2.80
CA VAL A 106 0.59 8.64 3.72
C VAL A 106 -0.57 8.00 2.95
N LEU A 107 -1.34 7.15 3.61
CA LEU A 107 -2.56 6.60 3.02
C LEU A 107 -3.63 7.70 2.86
N CYS A 108 -4.42 7.62 1.79
CA CYS A 108 -5.49 8.56 1.52
C CYS A 108 -6.63 8.38 2.54
N PRO A 109 -6.94 9.35 3.40
CA PRO A 109 -7.92 9.20 4.48
C PRO A 109 -9.36 8.99 4.00
N LEU A 110 -9.64 9.22 2.70
CA LEU A 110 -10.97 9.06 2.13
C LEU A 110 -11.26 7.64 1.61
N CYS A 111 -10.22 6.84 1.31
CA CYS A 111 -10.41 5.54 0.64
C CYS A 111 -9.38 4.47 1.01
N SER A 112 -8.68 4.67 2.14
CA SER A 112 -7.84 3.63 2.75
C SER A 112 -8.59 2.90 3.85
#